data_AF-A0A2H9N9S7-F1
#
_entry.id   AF-A0A2H9N9S7-F1
#
_cell.length_a   1.000
_cell.length_b   1.000
_cell.length_c   1.000
_cell.angle_alpha   90.00
_cell.angle_beta   90.00
_cell.angle_gamma   90.00
#
_symmetry.space_group_name_H-M   'P 1'
#
loop_
_entity.id
_entity.type
_entity.pdbx_description
1 polymer ?
#
loop_
_entity_poly.entity_id
_entity_poly.type
_entity_poly.pdbx_seq_one_letter_code
_entity_poly.pdbx_strand_id
1 'polypeptide(L)'
;MAKYLTLDDVKVKDKVVLLRVDFNSPVDPESKKIIDDARIRAHGETTIKELAEKGAKVVILAHQGRKGDPDFIPLKQHAETLSKVLGKPVKYVDDVFG
;
A
#
# COMPACT_ATOMS: atom_id res chain seq x y z
N MET A 1 1.74 -27.37 7.83
CA MET A 1 2.67 -26.28 7.45
C MET A 1 2.12 -25.58 6.21
N ALA A 2 2.31 -24.27 6.08
CA ALA A 2 1.88 -23.53 4.90
C ALA A 2 2.56 -24.09 3.64
N LYS A 3 1.82 -24.20 2.53
CA LYS A 3 2.30 -24.77 1.25
C LYS A 3 3.03 -23.74 0.38
N TYR A 4 3.38 -22.59 0.93
CA TYR A 4 3.93 -21.43 0.24
C TYR A 4 5.02 -20.76 1.09
N LEU A 5 5.95 -20.09 0.42
CA LEU A 5 7.00 -19.31 1.06
C LEU A 5 6.41 -18.09 1.78
N THR A 6 6.98 -17.76 2.92
CA THR A 6 6.71 -16.56 3.70
C THR A 6 7.84 -15.54 3.53
N LEU A 7 7.73 -14.36 4.16
CA LEU A 7 8.76 -13.33 4.09
C LEU A 7 10.08 -13.76 4.76
N ASP A 8 10.03 -14.73 5.68
CA ASP A 8 11.21 -15.29 6.34
C ASP A 8 12.00 -16.24 5.43
N ASP A 9 11.38 -16.75 4.36
CA ASP A 9 11.98 -17.71 3.44
C ASP A 9 12.71 -17.03 2.25
N VAL A 10 12.69 -15.70 2.16
CA VAL A 10 13.19 -14.95 1.00
C VAL A 10 14.15 -13.81 1.36
N LYS A 11 15.18 -13.62 0.52
CA LYS A 11 16.12 -12.49 0.65
C LYS A 11 15.69 -11.35 -0.26
N VAL A 12 15.36 -10.21 0.33
CA VAL A 12 14.78 -9.05 -0.39
C VAL A 12 15.70 -7.84 -0.50
N LYS A 13 16.85 -7.86 0.20
CA LYS A 13 17.83 -6.76 0.16
C LYS A 13 18.29 -6.49 -1.27
N ASP A 14 18.29 -5.22 -1.68
CA ASP A 14 18.67 -4.74 -3.01
C ASP A 14 17.81 -5.32 -4.15
N LYS A 15 16.61 -5.84 -3.82
CA LYS A 15 15.63 -6.32 -4.80
C LYS A 15 14.45 -5.37 -4.91
N VAL A 16 13.80 -5.40 -6.07
CA VAL A 16 12.48 -4.79 -6.26
C VAL A 16 11.41 -5.81 -5.86
N VAL A 17 10.61 -5.47 -4.86
CA VAL A 17 9.51 -6.31 -4.37
C VAL A 17 8.20 -5.68 -4.81
N LEU A 18 7.47 -6.38 -5.68
CA LEU A 18 6.10 -6.04 -6.02
C LEU A 18 5.18 -6.58 -4.92
N LEU A 19 4.54 -5.68 -4.17
CA LEU A 19 3.70 -6.01 -3.03
C LEU A 19 2.25 -5.66 -3.33
N ARG A 20 1.38 -6.66 -3.39
CA ARG A 20 -0.08 -6.47 -3.45
C ARG A 20 -0.62 -6.27 -2.03
N VAL A 21 -1.29 -5.14 -1.78
CA VAL A 21 -1.86 -4.81 -0.45
C VAL A 21 -3.33 -4.45 -0.53
N ASP A 22 -4.04 -4.65 0.57
CA ASP A 22 -5.40 -4.14 0.72
C ASP A 22 -5.41 -2.76 1.40
N PHE A 23 -5.60 -1.72 0.59
CA PHE A 23 -5.78 -0.34 1.07
C PHE A 23 -7.22 0.15 0.91
N ASN A 24 -8.17 -0.75 0.67
CA ASN A 24 -9.55 -0.33 0.43
C ASN A 24 -10.16 0.24 1.71
N SER A 25 -10.23 1.56 1.79
CA SER A 25 -10.63 2.31 2.96
C SER A 25 -12.04 2.89 2.78
N PRO A 26 -12.81 3.09 3.87
CA PRO A 26 -14.00 3.92 3.83
C PRO A 26 -13.66 5.34 3.33
N VAL A 27 -14.44 5.82 2.37
CA VAL A 27 -14.29 7.15 1.77
C VAL A 27 -15.58 7.93 1.97
N ASP A 28 -15.44 9.19 2.34
CA ASP A 28 -16.57 10.11 2.45
C ASP A 28 -17.17 10.40 1.06
N PRO A 29 -18.47 10.16 0.86
CA PRO A 29 -19.07 10.20 -0.47
C PRO A 29 -19.09 11.60 -1.09
N GLU A 30 -19.08 12.65 -0.28
CA GLU A 30 -19.12 14.05 -0.74
C GLU A 30 -17.72 14.63 -0.94
N SER A 31 -16.90 14.61 0.11
CA SER A 31 -15.56 15.19 0.12
C SER A 31 -14.51 14.34 -0.57
N LYS A 32 -14.82 13.05 -0.85
CA LYS A 32 -13.90 12.05 -1.43
C LYS A 32 -12.64 11.83 -0.59
N LYS A 33 -12.69 12.12 0.70
CA LYS A 33 -11.57 11.92 1.62
C LYS A 33 -11.62 10.56 2.29
N ILE A 34 -10.46 9.96 2.54
CA ILE A 34 -10.35 8.76 3.37
C ILE A 34 -10.84 9.09 4.78
N ILE A 35 -11.80 8.31 5.30
CA ILE A 35 -12.34 8.47 6.66
C ILE A 35 -11.49 7.68 7.66
N ASP A 36 -11.03 6.50 7.28
CA ASP A 36 -10.29 5.57 8.14
C ASP A 36 -9.05 5.01 7.43
N ASP A 37 -7.89 5.16 8.08
CA ASP A 37 -6.58 4.72 7.59
C ASP A 37 -6.09 3.40 8.22
N ALA A 38 -6.92 2.70 8.99
CA ALA A 38 -6.54 1.49 9.73
C ALA A 38 -5.86 0.42 8.86
N ARG A 39 -6.35 0.18 7.63
CA ARG A 39 -5.73 -0.79 6.70
C ARG A 39 -4.37 -0.31 6.19
N ILE A 40 -4.25 0.98 5.90
CA ILE A 40 -2.99 1.59 5.45
C ILE A 40 -1.94 1.49 6.57
N ARG A 41 -2.34 1.77 7.82
CA ARG A 41 -1.48 1.60 9.00
C ARG A 41 -1.09 0.16 9.21
N ALA A 42 -2.06 -0.76 9.20
CA ALA A 42 -1.81 -2.17 9.46
C ALA A 42 -0.73 -2.73 8.53
N HIS A 43 -0.82 -2.48 7.22
CA HIS A 43 0.19 -2.92 6.25
C HIS A 43 1.47 -2.06 6.25
N GLY A 44 1.32 -0.76 6.49
CA GLY A 44 2.43 0.20 6.59
C GLY A 44 3.39 -0.14 7.71
N GLU A 45 2.86 -0.33 8.92
CA GLU A 45 3.60 -0.58 10.15
C GLU A 45 4.13 -2.01 10.25
N THR A 46 3.65 -2.93 9.40
CA THR A 46 4.10 -4.33 9.34
C THR A 46 4.93 -4.62 8.08
N THR A 47 4.34 -5.26 7.07
CA THR A 47 5.04 -5.81 5.90
C THR A 47 5.81 -4.76 5.11
N ILE A 48 5.24 -3.56 4.92
CA ILE A 48 5.89 -2.52 4.11
C ILE A 48 7.12 -1.97 4.85
N LYS A 49 6.98 -1.68 6.14
CA LYS A 49 8.09 -1.23 6.98
C LYS A 49 9.20 -2.28 7.03
N GLU A 50 8.85 -3.54 7.26
CA GLU A 50 9.81 -4.65 7.31
C GLU A 50 10.60 -4.80 6.00
N LEU A 51 9.91 -4.79 4.84
CA LEU A 51 10.56 -4.86 3.53
C LEU A 51 11.52 -3.68 3.31
N ALA A 52 11.08 -2.47 3.66
CA ALA A 52 11.90 -1.26 3.52
C ALA A 52 13.13 -1.29 4.44
N GLU A 53 12.98 -1.77 5.68
CA GLU A 53 14.09 -1.93 6.65
C GLU A 53 15.06 -3.04 6.23
N LYS A 54 14.56 -4.12 5.59
CA LYS A 54 15.38 -5.17 4.97
C LYS A 54 16.12 -4.69 3.69
N GLY A 55 15.94 -3.43 3.28
CA GLY A 55 16.64 -2.83 2.14
C GLY A 55 16.04 -3.18 0.78
N ALA A 56 14.76 -3.56 0.73
CA ALA A 56 14.05 -3.77 -0.52
C ALA A 56 13.52 -2.44 -1.10
N LYS A 57 13.49 -2.34 -2.43
CA LYS A 57 12.68 -1.32 -3.13
C LYS A 57 11.25 -1.86 -3.29
N VAL A 58 10.32 -1.32 -2.52
CA VAL A 58 8.93 -1.79 -2.51
C VAL A 58 8.11 -1.04 -3.56
N VAL A 59 7.44 -1.79 -4.45
CA VAL A 59 6.45 -1.29 -5.41
C VAL A 59 5.10 -1.81 -4.99
N ILE A 60 4.16 -0.92 -4.67
CA ILE A 60 2.88 -1.30 -4.06
C ILE A 60 1.78 -1.30 -5.12
N LEU A 61 1.02 -2.39 -5.17
CA LEU A 61 -0.22 -2.50 -5.95
C LEU A 61 -1.41 -2.59 -4.99
N ALA A 62 -2.31 -1.62 -5.10
CA ALA A 62 -3.53 -1.56 -4.31
C ALA A 62 -4.75 -1.26 -5.19
N HIS A 63 -5.92 -1.25 -4.57
CA HIS A 63 -7.17 -0.80 -5.19
C HIS A 63 -7.97 -0.05 -4.13
N GLN A 64 -8.89 0.81 -4.58
CA GLN A 64 -9.84 1.53 -3.75
C GLN A 64 -11.18 1.56 -4.47
N GLY A 65 -12.23 1.10 -3.80
CA GLY A 65 -13.58 1.00 -4.35
C GLY A 65 -13.68 0.09 -5.57
N ARG A 66 -14.79 0.21 -6.28
CA ARG A 66 -15.02 -0.45 -7.59
C ARG A 66 -15.52 0.58 -8.58
N LYS A 67 -15.21 0.37 -9.86
CA LYS A 67 -15.66 1.29 -10.92
C LYS A 67 -17.18 1.48 -10.86
N GLY A 68 -17.62 2.72 -10.70
CA GLY A 68 -19.02 3.11 -10.57
C GLY A 68 -19.44 3.44 -9.14
N ASP A 69 -18.68 2.99 -8.14
CA ASP A 69 -18.99 3.27 -6.74
C ASP A 69 -18.49 4.67 -6.33
N PRO A 70 -19.17 5.36 -5.38
CA PRO A 70 -18.78 6.68 -4.93
C PRO A 70 -17.38 6.75 -4.28
N ASP A 71 -16.87 5.62 -3.80
CA ASP A 71 -15.55 5.48 -3.17
C ASP A 71 -14.44 5.14 -4.18
N PHE A 72 -14.74 5.05 -5.47
CA PHE A 72 -13.76 4.81 -6.53
C PHE A 72 -12.92 6.04 -6.81
N ILE A 73 -11.86 6.20 -6.02
CA ILE A 73 -10.94 7.33 -6.07
C ILE A 73 -9.50 6.87 -6.36
N PRO A 74 -8.62 7.76 -6.87
CA PRO A 74 -7.19 7.46 -7.02
C PRO A 74 -6.50 7.16 -5.69
N LEU A 75 -5.40 6.40 -5.73
CA LEU A 75 -4.63 6.00 -4.55
C LEU A 75 -3.68 7.09 -4.02
N LYS A 76 -3.78 8.32 -4.53
CA LYS A 76 -2.90 9.43 -4.14
C LYS A 76 -2.97 9.72 -2.64
N GLN A 77 -4.18 9.76 -2.07
CA GLN A 77 -4.37 9.97 -0.63
C GLN A 77 -3.80 8.81 0.19
N HIS A 78 -3.87 7.57 -0.29
CA HIS A 78 -3.27 6.41 0.37
C HIS A 78 -1.75 6.51 0.41
N ALA A 79 -1.12 6.95 -0.69
CA ALA A 79 0.32 7.17 -0.74
C ALA A 79 0.77 8.27 0.23
N GLU A 80 0.04 9.37 0.31
CA GLU A 80 0.29 10.47 1.26
C GLU A 80 0.16 9.99 2.72
N THR A 81 -0.90 9.23 3.03
CA THR A 81 -1.12 8.66 4.35
C THR A 81 -0.03 7.64 4.71
N LEU A 82 0.33 6.74 3.79
CA LEU A 82 1.41 5.78 3.99
C LEU A 82 2.75 6.48 4.23
N SER A 83 3.02 7.58 3.52
CA SER A 83 4.23 8.39 3.73
C SER A 83 4.32 8.92 5.17
N LYS A 84 3.19 9.40 5.72
CA LYS A 84 3.11 9.83 7.13
C LYS A 84 3.31 8.67 8.09
N VAL A 85 2.68 7.52 7.84
CA VAL A 85 2.80 6.31 8.68
C VAL A 85 4.25 5.81 8.73
N LEU A 86 4.95 5.79 7.59
CA LEU A 86 6.32 5.29 7.51
C LEU A 86 7.38 6.31 7.95
N GLY A 87 7.02 7.61 8.03
CA GLY A 87 7.99 8.70 8.18
C GLY A 87 9.00 8.76 7.01
N LYS A 88 8.60 8.27 5.83
CA LYS A 88 9.46 8.16 4.64
C LYS A 88 8.70 8.62 3.40
N PRO A 89 9.38 9.19 2.37
CA PRO A 89 8.72 9.55 1.12
C PRO A 89 8.11 8.33 0.42
N VAL A 90 6.84 8.44 0.03
CA VAL A 90 6.14 7.45 -0.81
C VAL A 90 5.69 8.15 -2.09
N LYS A 91 6.19 7.70 -3.23
CA LYS A 91 5.82 8.26 -4.54
C LYS A 91 4.53 7.60 -5.05
N TYR A 92 3.51 8.42 -5.30
CA TYR A 92 2.35 7.99 -6.10
C TYR A 92 2.73 7.98 -7.58
N VAL A 93 2.34 6.91 -8.29
CA VAL A 93 2.49 6.77 -9.73
C VAL A 93 1.08 6.71 -10.30
N ASP A 94 0.73 7.70 -11.13
CA ASP A 94 -0.61 7.84 -11.72
C ASP A 94 -0.76 7.00 -12.99
N ASP A 95 -0.40 5.73 -12.87
CA ASP A 95 -0.35 4.75 -13.95
C ASP A 95 -0.19 3.34 -13.36
N VAL A 96 -0.65 2.33 -14.10
CA VAL A 96 -0.59 0.90 -13.73
C VAL A 96 0.30 0.10 -14.68
N PHE A 97 0.50 0.51 -15.94
CA PHE A 97 1.22 -0.32 -16.94
C PHE A 97 1.97 0.44 -18.05
N GLY A 98 1.99 1.77 -18.07
CA GLY A 98 2.75 2.58 -19.03
C GLY A 98 1.87 3.25 -20.08
#